data_AF-A0A935RCX2-F1
#
_entry.id   AF-A0A935RCX2-F1
#
_cell.length_a   1.000
_cell.length_b   1.000
_cell.length_c   1.000
_cell.angle_alpha   90.00
_cell.angle_beta   90.00
_cell.angle_gamma   90.00
#
_symmetry.space_group_name_H-M   'P 1'
#
loop_
_entity.id
_entity.type
_entity.pdbx_description
1 polymer ?
#
loop_
_entity_poly.entity_id
_entity_poly.type
_entity_poly.pdbx_seq_one_letter_code
_entity_poly.pdbx_strand_id
1 'polypeptide(L)'
;MPTAWKGLLVGGLLPALCFGMTGVLQKVYGRAGGGAGWYLPLVGLGVAATGLAALPLLGDRALTARAGVVALGIGLSWGLGMIAVMIGLSRFGAPLSKLAPLYNLNTLVVVVLALVLFAESREVDTPKLLGGAALIMAGAALVARA
;
A
#
# COMPACT_ATOMS: atom_id res chain seq x y z
N MET A 1 -18.25 21.04 2.87
CA MET A 1 -17.12 20.24 3.39
C MET A 1 -15.84 20.70 2.71
N PRO A 2 -14.75 20.96 3.44
CA PRO A 2 -13.48 21.43 2.87
C PRO A 2 -12.90 20.44 1.84
N THR A 3 -12.27 20.95 0.78
CA THR A 3 -11.70 20.15 -0.32
C THR A 3 -10.65 19.14 0.15
N ALA A 4 -9.89 19.49 1.19
CA ALA A 4 -8.91 18.60 1.83
C ALA A 4 -9.55 17.33 2.42
N TRP A 5 -10.75 17.43 3.00
CA TRP A 5 -11.43 16.28 3.59
C TRP A 5 -11.88 15.27 2.53
N LYS A 6 -12.32 15.75 1.36
CA LYS A 6 -12.64 14.89 0.21
C LYS A 6 -11.39 14.15 -0.27
N GLY A 7 -10.25 14.82 -0.31
CA GLY A 7 -8.95 14.21 -0.63
C GLY A 7 -8.55 13.11 0.35
N LEU A 8 -8.77 13.30 1.65
CA LEU A 8 -8.49 12.28 2.67
C LEU A 8 -9.44 11.08 2.61
N LEU A 9 -10.71 11.29 2.25
CA LEU A 9 -11.66 10.19 2.07
C LEU A 9 -11.33 9.34 0.83
N VAL A 10 -11.05 10.00 -0.30
CA VAL A 10 -10.77 9.34 -1.58
C VAL A 10 -9.34 8.77 -1.62
N GLY A 11 -8.37 9.49 -1.07
CA GLY A 11 -6.96 9.09 -1.06
C GLY A 11 -6.52 8.30 0.19
N GLY A 12 -7.36 8.23 1.23
CA GLY A 12 -7.06 7.53 2.47
C GLY A 12 -8.03 6.38 2.75
N LEU A 13 -9.29 6.68 3.06
CA LEU A 13 -10.26 5.68 3.52
C LEU A 13 -10.59 4.63 2.44
N LEU A 14 -10.90 5.07 1.22
CA LEU A 14 -11.23 4.15 0.13
C LEU A 14 -10.05 3.20 -0.20
N PRO A 15 -8.81 3.69 -0.38
CA PRO A 15 -7.64 2.83 -0.53
C PRO A 15 -7.42 1.88 0.65
N ALA A 16 -7.64 2.31 1.89
CA ALA A 16 -7.51 1.42 3.04
C ALA A 16 -8.45 0.22 2.98
N LEU A 17 -9.70 0.42 2.52
CA LEU A 17 -10.66 -0.67 2.32
C LEU A 17 -10.22 -1.60 1.18
N CYS A 18 -9.81 -1.04 0.04
CA CYS A 18 -9.34 -1.81 -1.11
C CYS A 18 -8.08 -2.64 -0.76
N PHE A 19 -7.07 -2.02 -0.14
CA PHE A 19 -5.83 -2.68 0.27
C PHE A 19 -6.03 -3.66 1.43
N GLY A 20 -7.00 -3.43 2.32
CA GLY A 20 -7.41 -4.44 3.28
C GLY A 20 -7.97 -5.69 2.59
N MET A 21 -8.80 -5.50 1.56
CA MET A 21 -9.38 -6.61 0.80
C MET A 21 -8.33 -7.39 0.00
N THR A 22 -7.30 -6.74 -0.55
CA THR A 22 -6.24 -7.44 -1.28
C THR A 22 -5.53 -8.49 -0.42
N GLY A 23 -5.28 -8.20 0.86
CA GLY A 23 -4.71 -9.18 1.79
C GLY A 23 -5.62 -10.39 2.02
N VAL A 24 -6.93 -10.16 2.14
CA VAL A 24 -7.92 -11.26 2.26
C VAL A 24 -7.93 -12.12 0.99
N LEU A 25 -8.02 -11.49 -0.18
CA LEU A 25 -8.00 -12.18 -1.47
C LEU A 25 -6.67 -12.93 -1.69
N GLN A 26 -5.55 -12.37 -1.24
CA GLN A 26 -4.25 -13.04 -1.27
C GLN A 26 -4.24 -14.33 -0.44
N LYS A 27 -4.85 -14.31 0.75
CA LYS A 27 -5.01 -15.50 1.58
C LYS A 27 -5.95 -16.53 0.93
N VAL A 28 -7.03 -16.07 0.29
CA VAL A 28 -7.95 -16.93 -0.47
C VAL A 28 -7.22 -17.60 -1.64
N TYR A 29 -6.44 -16.84 -2.40
CA TYR A 29 -5.60 -17.36 -3.49
C TYR A 29 -4.68 -18.49 -3.02
N GLY A 30 -3.96 -18.28 -1.89
CA GLY A 30 -3.10 -19.31 -1.33
C GLY A 30 -3.88 -20.56 -0.90
N ARG A 31 -5.07 -20.40 -0.29
CA ARG A 31 -5.95 -21.51 0.09
C ARG A 31 -6.55 -22.26 -1.09
N ALA A 32 -6.73 -21.60 -2.22
CA ALA A 32 -7.17 -22.22 -3.47
C ALA A 32 -6.06 -23.00 -4.20
N GLY A 33 -4.87 -23.16 -3.60
CA GLY A 33 -3.73 -23.83 -4.22
C GLY A 33 -2.95 -22.96 -5.20
N GLY A 34 -3.15 -21.64 -5.18
CA GLY A 34 -2.44 -20.71 -6.04
C GLY A 34 -0.94 -20.72 -5.79
N GLY A 35 -0.16 -21.01 -6.84
CA GLY A 35 1.30 -21.08 -6.77
C GLY A 35 1.97 -19.69 -6.72
N ALA A 36 2.97 -19.51 -5.86
CA ALA A 36 3.66 -18.23 -5.67
C ALA A 36 4.19 -17.58 -6.96
N GLY A 37 4.58 -18.38 -7.96
CA GLY A 37 5.09 -17.89 -9.24
C GLY A 37 4.03 -17.20 -10.12
N TRP A 38 2.76 -17.60 -10.02
CA TRP A 38 1.66 -17.02 -10.80
C TRP A 38 0.98 -15.85 -10.11
N TYR A 39 1.22 -15.67 -8.81
CA TYR A 39 0.58 -14.64 -8.01
C TYR A 39 0.84 -13.23 -8.57
N LEU A 40 2.11 -12.81 -8.65
CA LEU A 40 2.44 -11.45 -9.06
C LEU A 40 2.11 -11.15 -10.53
N PRO A 41 2.34 -12.06 -11.51
CA PRO A 41 1.90 -11.85 -12.89
C PRO A 41 0.39 -11.61 -13.02
N LEU A 42 -0.45 -12.42 -12.37
CA LEU A 42 -1.91 -12.27 -12.45
C LEU A 42 -2.40 -11.01 -11.75
N VAL A 43 -1.81 -10.67 -10.61
CA VAL A 43 -2.07 -9.41 -9.92
C VAL A 43 -1.67 -8.21 -10.79
N GLY A 44 -0.50 -8.28 -11.42
CA GLY A 44 -0.02 -7.25 -12.35
C GLY A 44 -0.96 -7.03 -13.54
N LEU A 45 -1.51 -8.11 -14.11
CA LEU A 45 -2.54 -8.02 -15.15
C LEU A 45 -3.81 -7.33 -14.64
N GLY A 46 -4.27 -7.64 -13.43
CA GLY A 46 -5.42 -6.97 -12.81
C GLY A 46 -5.18 -5.48 -12.58
N VAL A 47 -3.99 -5.10 -12.11
CA VAL A 47 -3.59 -3.70 -11.92
C VAL A 47 -3.52 -2.97 -13.26
N ALA A 48 -2.90 -3.57 -14.27
CA ALA A 48 -2.80 -3.00 -15.62
C ALA A 48 -4.19 -2.79 -16.24
N ALA A 49 -5.08 -3.79 -16.15
CA ALA A 49 -6.45 -3.69 -16.61
C ALA A 49 -7.22 -2.56 -15.89
N THR A 50 -7.05 -2.44 -14.57
CA THR A 50 -7.65 -1.36 -13.78
C THR A 50 -7.16 0.02 -14.24
N GLY A 51 -5.85 0.17 -14.47
CA GLY A 51 -5.27 1.42 -14.97
C GLY A 51 -5.75 1.78 -16.38
N LEU A 52 -5.81 0.81 -17.29
CA LEU A 52 -6.32 1.01 -18.66
C LEU A 52 -7.80 1.40 -18.66
N ALA A 53 -8.62 0.78 -17.81
CA ALA A 53 -10.03 1.12 -17.65
C ALA A 53 -10.24 2.51 -17.06
N ALA A 54 -9.33 2.97 -16.19
CA ALA A 54 -9.38 4.31 -15.61
C ALA A 54 -8.86 5.41 -16.55
N LEU A 55 -8.02 5.07 -17.54
CA LEU A 55 -7.41 6.03 -18.47
C LEU A 55 -8.40 6.98 -19.18
N PRO A 56 -9.60 6.56 -19.64
CA PRO A 56 -10.57 7.50 -20.20
C PRO A 56 -11.17 8.46 -19.16
N LEU A 57 -11.20 8.07 -17.88
CA LEU A 57 -11.75 8.87 -16.77
C LEU A 57 -10.74 9.89 -16.23
N LEU A 58 -9.44 9.62 -16.40
CA LEU A 58 -8.35 10.48 -15.98
C LEU A 58 -8.01 11.45 -17.12
N GLY A 59 -8.21 12.75 -16.88
CA GLY A 59 -8.09 13.80 -17.91
C GLY A 59 -6.66 14.10 -18.37
N ASP A 60 -5.64 13.72 -17.60
CA ASP A 60 -4.24 13.87 -17.96
C ASP A 60 -3.64 12.54 -18.46
N ARG A 61 -3.03 12.57 -19.64
CA ARG A 61 -2.45 11.41 -20.35
C ARG A 61 -0.98 11.62 -20.71
N ALA A 62 -0.35 12.68 -20.22
CA ALA A 62 1.05 12.95 -20.52
C ALA A 62 1.95 11.89 -19.87
N LEU A 63 2.69 11.14 -20.69
CA LEU A 63 3.72 10.22 -20.23
C LEU A 63 5.10 10.69 -20.71
N THR A 64 5.93 11.14 -19.76
CA THR A 64 7.34 11.40 -20.03
C THR A 64 8.19 10.16 -19.72
N ALA A 65 9.34 10.01 -20.38
CA ALA A 65 10.26 8.91 -20.11
C ALA A 65 10.66 8.83 -18.63
N ARG A 66 10.92 9.98 -18.00
CA ARG A 66 11.26 10.07 -16.57
C ARG A 66 10.10 9.58 -15.69
N ALA A 67 8.87 10.02 -15.96
CA ALA A 67 7.70 9.56 -15.23
C ALA A 67 7.46 8.05 -15.41
N GLY A 68 7.69 7.53 -16.62
CA GLY A 68 7.61 6.10 -16.92
C GLY A 68 8.58 5.26 -16.09
N VAL A 69 9.85 5.68 -15.99
CA VAL A 69 10.85 4.99 -15.16
C VAL A 69 10.46 5.00 -13.67
N VAL A 70 9.99 6.13 -13.15
CA VAL A 70 9.52 6.23 -11.77
C VAL A 70 8.29 5.35 -11.53
N ALA A 71 7.33 5.33 -12.46
CA ALA A 71 6.15 4.48 -12.38
C ALA A 71 6.51 2.98 -12.36
N LEU A 72 7.49 2.56 -13.17
CA LEU A 72 8.03 1.20 -13.10
C LEU A 72 8.64 0.90 -11.73
N GLY A 73 9.41 1.85 -11.17
CA GLY A 73 9.97 1.73 -9.83
C GLY A 73 8.90 1.54 -8.74
N ILE A 74 7.77 2.25 -8.85
CA ILE A 74 6.61 2.08 -7.97
C ILE A 74 6.07 0.65 -8.06
N GLY A 75 5.82 0.15 -9.27
CA GLY A 75 5.29 -1.20 -9.50
C GLY A 75 6.23 -2.30 -8.98
N LEU A 76 7.54 -2.16 -9.22
CA LEU A 76 8.55 -3.10 -8.73
C LEU A 76 8.61 -3.12 -7.20
N SER A 77 8.63 -1.95 -6.57
CA SER A 77 8.69 -1.83 -5.11
C SER A 77 7.46 -2.45 -4.45
N TRP A 78 6.28 -2.16 -4.99
CA TRP A 78 5.02 -2.75 -4.50
C TRP A 78 5.00 -4.27 -4.71
N GLY A 79 5.37 -4.74 -5.90
CA GLY A 79 5.36 -6.16 -6.23
C GLY A 79 6.30 -6.99 -5.35
N LEU A 80 7.49 -6.48 -5.05
CA LEU A 80 8.43 -7.11 -4.10
C LEU A 80 7.82 -7.24 -2.70
N GLY A 81 7.16 -6.19 -2.21
CA GLY A 81 6.43 -6.24 -0.94
C GLY A 81 5.34 -7.32 -0.93
N MET A 82 4.55 -7.40 -1.99
CA MET A 82 3.46 -8.39 -2.10
C MET A 82 3.98 -9.83 -2.20
N ILE A 83 5.13 -10.06 -2.84
CA ILE A 83 5.82 -11.36 -2.81
C ILE A 83 6.22 -11.73 -1.38
N ALA A 84 6.82 -10.80 -0.62
CA ALA A 84 7.21 -11.04 0.77
C ALA A 84 6.00 -11.41 1.65
N VAL A 85 4.87 -10.71 1.48
CA VAL A 85 3.61 -11.05 2.16
C VAL A 85 3.11 -12.44 1.75
N MET A 86 3.17 -12.77 0.46
CA MET A 86 2.75 -14.10 -0.03
C MET A 86 3.61 -15.20 0.59
N ILE A 87 4.92 -15.00 0.67
CA ILE A 87 5.84 -15.93 1.33
C ILE A 87 5.49 -16.08 2.81
N GLY A 88 5.23 -14.97 3.51
CA GLY A 88 4.77 -14.96 4.90
C GLY A 88 3.51 -15.81 5.12
N LEU A 89 2.52 -15.66 4.24
CA LEU A 89 1.25 -16.39 4.31
C LEU A 89 1.39 -17.87 3.93
N SER A 90 2.05 -18.15 2.81
CA SER A 90 2.06 -19.48 2.18
C SER A 90 3.15 -20.40 2.70
N ARG A 91 4.36 -19.89 2.93
CA ARG A 91 5.51 -20.69 3.37
C ARG A 91 5.66 -20.70 4.88
N PHE A 92 5.45 -19.56 5.53
CA PHE A 92 5.62 -19.44 6.97
C PHE A 92 4.31 -19.60 7.76
N GLY A 93 3.16 -19.68 7.09
CA GLY A 93 1.86 -19.86 7.73
C GLY A 93 1.46 -18.70 8.66
N ALA A 94 2.10 -17.54 8.52
CA ALA A 94 1.88 -16.43 9.43
C ALA A 94 0.42 -15.92 9.31
N PRO A 95 -0.25 -15.62 10.43
CA PRO A 95 -1.62 -15.12 10.38
C PRO A 95 -1.69 -13.76 9.66
N LEU A 96 -2.56 -13.66 8.64
CA LEU A 96 -2.81 -12.39 7.95
C LEU A 96 -3.16 -11.25 8.91
N SER A 97 -3.89 -11.54 9.99
CA SER A 97 -4.26 -10.56 11.02
C SER A 97 -3.07 -9.96 11.77
N LYS A 98 -1.91 -10.66 11.81
CA LYS A 98 -0.65 -10.13 12.35
C LYS A 98 0.19 -9.45 11.26
N LEU A 99 0.25 -10.05 10.08
CA LEU A 99 1.01 -9.50 8.95
C LEU A 99 0.47 -8.15 8.49
N ALA A 100 -0.86 -7.98 8.41
CA ALA A 100 -1.47 -6.78 7.88
C ALA A 100 -1.10 -5.50 8.66
N PRO A 101 -1.20 -5.47 10.00
CA PRO A 101 -0.69 -4.33 10.77
C PRO A 101 0.82 -4.11 10.62
N LEU A 102 1.62 -5.19 10.52
CA LEU A 102 3.07 -5.10 10.39
C LEU A 102 3.52 -4.49 9.07
N TYR A 103 3.03 -4.96 7.92
CA TYR A 103 3.45 -4.38 6.63
C TYR A 103 2.81 -3.01 6.37
N ASN A 104 1.70 -2.68 7.02
CA ASN A 104 1.12 -1.32 6.99
C ASN A 104 1.89 -0.30 7.83
N LEU A 105 2.94 -0.73 8.54
CA LEU A 105 3.96 0.20 9.06
C LEU A 105 4.71 0.92 7.93
N ASN A 106 4.54 0.51 6.66
CA ASN A 106 4.98 1.30 5.51
C ASN A 106 4.44 2.75 5.54
N THR A 107 3.30 3.01 6.19
CA THR A 107 2.77 4.35 6.42
C THR A 107 3.75 5.24 7.17
N LEU A 108 4.49 4.69 8.14
CA LEU A 108 5.52 5.40 8.89
C LEU A 108 6.74 5.71 8.02
N VAL A 109 7.12 4.76 7.17
CA VAL A 109 8.19 4.97 6.19
C VAL A 109 7.83 6.13 5.27
N VAL A 110 6.58 6.17 4.78
CA VAL A 110 6.08 7.30 3.97
C VAL A 110 6.11 8.60 4.75
N VAL A 111 5.62 8.64 6.00
CA VAL A 111 5.65 9.85 6.83
C VAL A 111 7.07 10.39 6.99
N VAL A 112 8.04 9.54 7.35
CA VAL A 112 9.43 9.96 7.52
C VAL A 112 10.03 10.44 6.21
N LEU A 113 9.87 9.69 5.12
CA LEU A 113 10.42 10.06 3.83
C LEU A 113 9.77 11.32 3.26
N ALA A 114 8.47 11.53 3.45
CA ALA A 114 7.77 12.72 2.97
C ALA A 114 8.22 13.97 3.74
N LEU A 115 8.31 13.88 5.07
CA LEU A 115 8.82 14.97 5.91
C LEU A 115 10.26 15.38 5.53
N VAL A 116 11.11 14.42 5.18
CA VAL A 116 12.53 14.64 4.87
C VAL A 116 12.76 15.02 3.40
N LEU A 117 12.28 14.22 2.46
CA LEU A 117 12.57 14.36 1.02
C LEU A 117 11.77 15.49 0.37
N PHE A 118 10.54 15.71 0.81
CA PHE A 118 9.66 16.76 0.29
C PHE A 118 9.59 17.99 1.22
N ALA A 119 10.29 17.95 2.35
CA ALA A 119 10.29 19.01 3.35
C ALA A 119 8.87 19.38 3.87
N GLU A 120 7.93 18.41 3.84
CA GLU A 120 6.53 18.60 4.28
C GLU A 120 6.40 19.00 5.75
N SER A 121 7.47 18.91 6.54
CA SER A 121 7.54 19.42 7.92
C SER A 121 7.10 20.89 8.08
N ARG A 122 7.15 21.68 6.99
CA ARG A 122 6.69 23.08 6.96
C ARG A 122 5.20 23.24 6.66
N GLU A 123 4.57 22.18 6.13
CA GLU A 123 3.19 22.18 5.63
C GLU A 123 2.22 21.46 6.59
N VAL A 124 2.76 20.66 7.52
CA VAL A 124 1.99 19.83 8.45
C VAL A 124 2.30 20.13 9.91
N ASP A 125 1.34 19.84 10.78
CA ASP A 125 1.55 19.83 12.24
C ASP A 125 2.42 18.62 12.63
N THR A 126 3.74 18.80 12.56
CA THR A 126 4.74 17.74 12.77
C THR A 126 4.58 17.05 14.13
N PRO A 127 4.38 17.76 15.26
CA PRO A 127 4.14 17.10 16.56
C PRO A 127 2.91 16.19 16.57
N LYS A 128 1.76 16.64 16.02
CA LYS A 128 0.55 15.79 15.95
C LYS A 128 0.75 14.60 15.03
N LEU A 129 1.42 14.79 13.89
CA LEU A 129 1.72 13.73 12.94
C LEU A 129 2.62 12.65 13.57
N LEU A 130 3.69 13.06 14.25
CA LEU A 130 4.60 12.14 14.96
C LEU A 130 3.90 11.44 16.14
N GLY A 131 3.02 12.14 16.85
CA GLY A 131 2.18 11.54 17.89
C GLY A 131 1.27 10.44 17.33
N GLY A 132 0.59 10.70 16.21
CA GLY A 132 -0.21 9.68 15.51
C GLY A 132 0.62 8.50 15.01
N ALA A 133 1.80 8.77 14.44
CA ALA A 133 2.75 7.75 14.01
C ALA A 133 3.20 6.83 15.17
N ALA A 134 3.46 7.40 16.35
CA ALA A 134 3.79 6.63 17.55
C ALA A 134 2.65 5.72 18.01
N LEU A 135 1.40 6.19 17.95
CA LEU A 135 0.22 5.38 18.25
C LEU A 135 0.05 4.21 17.27
N ILE A 136 0.32 4.43 15.99
CA ILE A 136 0.31 3.38 14.96
C ILE A 136 1.38 2.31 15.28
N MET A 137 2.60 2.71 15.63
CA MET A 137 3.67 1.78 16.03
C MET A 137 3.27 0.95 17.25
N ALA A 138 2.75 1.60 18.28
CA ALA A 138 2.31 0.92 19.50
C ALA A 138 1.19 -0.10 19.20
N GLY A 139 0.21 0.29 18.40
CA GLY A 139 -0.87 -0.60 17.96
C GLY A 139 -0.36 -1.81 17.17
N ALA A 140 0.53 -1.59 16.20
CA ALA A 140 1.12 -2.68 15.43
C ALA A 140 1.96 -3.63 16.30
N ALA A 141 2.75 -3.09 17.23
CA ALA A 141 3.56 -3.89 18.15
C ALA A 141 2.69 -4.75 19.09
N LEU A 142 1.54 -4.21 19.53
CA LEU A 142 0.56 -4.96 20.31
C LEU A 142 -0.02 -6.12 19.49
N VAL A 143 -0.46 -5.87 18.25
CA VAL A 143 -1.05 -6.91 17.39
C VAL A 143 -0.03 -7.97 16.98
N ALA A 144 1.24 -7.61 16.79
CA ALA A 144 2.29 -8.57 16.47
C ALA A 144 2.53 -9.60 17.60
N ARG A 145 2.19 -9.23 18.85
CA ARG A 145 2.39 -10.06 20.06
C ARG A 145 1.13 -10.79 20.54
N ALA A 146 -0.06 -10.37 20.12
CA ALA A 146 -1.30 -11.12 20.29
C ALA A 146 -1.26 -12.41 19.48
#